data_AF-A0AAE8SNV5-F1
#
_entry.id   AF-A0AAE8SNV5-F1
#
_cell.length_a   1.000
_cell.length_b   1.000
_cell.length_c   1.000
_cell.angle_alpha   90.00
_cell.angle_beta   90.00
_cell.angle_gamma   90.00
#
_symmetry.space_group_name_H-M   'P 1'
#
loop_
_entity.id
_entity.type
_entity.pdbx_description
1 polymer ?
#
loop_
_entity_poly.entity_id
_entity_poly.type
_entity_poly.pdbx_seq_one_letter_code
_entity_poly.pdbx_strand_id
1 'polypeptide(L)'
;MSSRYSLRQTPRKKELFEGMVETPSRRSRSNLRQTSQPLSDAETDSTAEVLPQPTRRRTARFTEELDEETDSDNMGAVNRAANGKTNGFANADSNGHATNGHVTTNGFSGATPVKTVMEKTEGVPQDPNVVDGWRPGQDPKVDYSGEFEFGGSFGTGAMMLLFPVLMWYMWIGATYYNGKFPYRTEGQSWGEFGAHLVNLVYTGAYPRLQVWVWYWSYLIVEGAFYCLLPGVWGYGKPLPHEGGKQLPYYCNAYWSLYTTLACFAGLHYSGLWPMYTAVDEFGPLLSVAILSGFLVSFAAYFSALWRGKQHRMTGYPVYDFFMGAELNPRMFGILDFKMFFEVRMPWYILLILSLGTAARQHEQYGYVSGEVWFLVMAHFLYANACAKGEELIITTWDMYYEKWGFMLIFWNLAGVPLSYCHCTIYLANHHPDTYRWNRGILAAIFAAYLFWYWVWDSCNSQKNRFRAMEKGKLVLRNTFPQVPWQTIHNPKTISSPQGTILVDGWYGLARKIHYTADAWFAISWGLITGFESPFPWFYPVFFCCMIAHRAARDISRCRRKYGDAWLEYERRVPYLFIPYVI
;
A
#
# COMPACT_ATOMS: atom_id res chain seq x y z
N MET A 1 4.16 -28.76 57.37
CA MET A 1 2.89 -28.38 58.04
C MET A 1 1.88 -27.96 56.99
N SER A 2 0.69 -28.51 57.12
CA SER A 2 -0.48 -28.41 56.24
C SER A 2 -1.09 -27.00 56.18
N SER A 3 -1.59 -26.56 55.01
CA SER A 3 -3.03 -26.32 54.82
C SER A 3 -3.38 -25.90 53.38
N ARG A 4 -4.42 -26.54 52.83
CA ARG A 4 -5.14 -26.22 51.59
C ARG A 4 -6.33 -25.29 51.87
N TYR A 5 -7.04 -24.92 50.79
CA TYR A 5 -8.41 -24.34 50.63
C TYR A 5 -8.48 -22.80 50.43
N SER A 6 -9.32 -22.20 49.57
CA SER A 6 -10.44 -22.67 48.72
C SER A 6 -10.73 -21.66 47.60
N LEU A 7 -11.09 -22.13 46.40
CA LEU A 7 -11.68 -21.34 45.30
C LEU A 7 -13.21 -21.41 45.39
N ARG A 8 -13.88 -20.29 45.67
CA ARG A 8 -15.28 -19.97 45.25
C ARG A 8 -15.70 -18.61 45.79
N GLN A 9 -15.77 -17.59 44.93
CA GLN A 9 -16.67 -16.45 45.13
C GLN A 9 -17.32 -16.08 43.79
N THR A 10 -18.65 -16.26 43.74
CA THR A 10 -19.54 -15.71 42.72
C THR A 10 -19.68 -14.19 42.90
N PRO A 11 -19.78 -13.39 41.82
CA PRO A 11 -19.91 -11.94 41.93
C PRO A 11 -21.28 -11.53 42.49
N ARG A 12 -21.28 -10.61 43.46
CA ARG A 12 -22.49 -9.95 43.99
C ARG A 12 -23.15 -9.07 42.91
N LYS A 13 -24.48 -9.15 42.78
CA LYS A 13 -25.28 -8.19 42.00
C LYS A 13 -25.14 -6.78 42.58
N LYS A 14 -24.94 -5.78 41.72
CA LYS A 14 -25.02 -4.36 42.09
C LYS A 14 -26.49 -3.99 42.30
N GLU A 15 -26.79 -3.30 43.41
CA GLU A 15 -28.10 -2.71 43.66
C GLU A 15 -28.34 -1.52 42.71
N LEU A 16 -29.59 -1.34 42.28
CA LEU A 16 -30.03 -0.30 41.36
C LEU A 16 -30.33 0.98 42.14
N PHE A 17 -29.93 2.14 41.60
CA PHE A 17 -30.23 3.45 42.20
C PHE A 17 -31.69 3.88 41.95
N GLU A 18 -32.22 4.66 42.88
CA GLU A 18 -33.60 5.15 42.94
C GLU A 18 -33.96 5.99 41.70
N GLY A 19 -35.02 5.61 40.98
CA GLY A 19 -35.53 6.32 39.79
C GLY A 19 -35.52 5.54 38.46
N MET A 20 -35.12 4.27 38.43
CA MET A 20 -35.15 3.45 37.21
C MET A 20 -36.44 2.60 37.12
N VAL A 21 -37.20 2.75 36.04
CA VAL A 21 -38.35 1.88 35.72
C VAL A 21 -37.88 0.76 34.78
N GLU A 22 -37.94 -0.49 35.22
CA GLU A 22 -37.64 -1.67 34.39
C GLU A 22 -38.80 -1.96 33.41
N THR A 23 -38.48 -2.27 32.15
CA THR A 23 -39.43 -2.81 31.16
C THR A 23 -39.09 -4.26 30.79
N PRO A 24 -40.09 -5.12 30.49
CA PRO A 24 -40.09 -6.53 30.88
C PRO A 24 -39.26 -7.45 29.97
N SER A 25 -38.64 -8.46 30.59
CA SER A 25 -37.96 -9.55 29.88
C SER A 25 -38.96 -10.54 29.26
N ARG A 26 -38.72 -10.91 28.00
CA ARG A 26 -39.52 -11.88 27.25
C ARG A 26 -39.15 -13.30 27.70
N ARG A 27 -40.07 -14.02 28.33
CA ARG A 27 -39.95 -15.45 28.66
C ARG A 27 -39.73 -16.27 27.38
N SER A 28 -38.55 -16.85 27.21
CA SER A 28 -38.32 -17.93 26.25
C SER A 28 -38.71 -19.26 26.90
N ARG A 29 -39.71 -19.94 26.33
CA ARG A 29 -40.05 -21.33 26.70
C ARG A 29 -39.03 -22.25 26.06
N SER A 30 -38.27 -22.96 26.89
CA SER A 30 -37.53 -24.15 26.49
C SER A 30 -38.51 -25.32 26.38
N ASN A 31 -38.49 -26.02 25.24
CA ASN A 31 -38.94 -27.40 25.16
C ASN A 31 -37.75 -28.25 24.72
N LEU A 32 -37.44 -29.24 25.56
CA LEU A 32 -36.42 -30.26 25.38
C LEU A 32 -37.13 -31.59 25.07
N ARG A 33 -36.43 -32.44 24.30
CA ARG A 33 -36.69 -33.86 23.93
C ARG A 33 -37.53 -34.02 22.64
N GLN A 34 -37.19 -34.92 21.71
CA GLN A 34 -36.55 -36.23 21.88
C GLN A 34 -35.94 -36.73 20.55
N THR A 35 -34.89 -37.54 20.66
CA THR A 35 -34.18 -38.28 19.62
C THR A 35 -35.00 -39.42 19.00
N SER A 36 -34.93 -39.59 17.67
CA SER A 36 -34.88 -40.91 17.00
C SER A 36 -34.47 -40.75 15.52
N GLN A 37 -33.54 -41.59 15.08
CA GLN A 37 -33.18 -41.93 13.68
C GLN A 37 -33.76 -43.33 13.39
N PRO A 38 -33.61 -43.92 12.18
CA PRO A 38 -33.64 -43.41 10.80
C PRO A 38 -34.56 -44.27 9.90
N LEU A 39 -34.74 -43.94 8.60
CA LEU A 39 -34.63 -44.86 7.43
C LEU A 39 -35.38 -44.39 6.16
N SER A 40 -34.74 -44.77 5.05
CA SER A 40 -35.23 -45.21 3.72
C SER A 40 -35.86 -44.22 2.74
N ASP A 41 -35.11 -44.10 1.64
CA ASP A 41 -35.50 -44.36 0.24
C ASP A 41 -36.30 -43.34 -0.58
N ALA A 42 -35.74 -43.13 -1.79
CA ALA A 42 -36.43 -43.05 -3.08
C ALA A 42 -37.40 -41.87 -3.28
N GLU A 43 -37.59 -41.27 -4.44
CA GLU A 43 -36.97 -41.20 -5.76
C GLU A 43 -37.83 -40.11 -6.46
N THR A 44 -37.30 -39.47 -7.49
CA THR A 44 -38.04 -38.92 -8.65
C THR A 44 -39.14 -37.84 -8.50
N ASP A 45 -38.81 -36.71 -9.14
CA ASP A 45 -39.53 -36.06 -10.24
C ASP A 45 -40.58 -34.94 -10.01
N SER A 46 -40.27 -33.83 -10.70
CA SER A 46 -41.13 -32.95 -11.50
C SER A 46 -42.40 -32.35 -10.89
N THR A 47 -42.50 -31.01 -10.87
CA THR A 47 -43.28 -30.22 -11.85
C THR A 47 -43.40 -28.75 -11.41
N ALA A 48 -43.53 -27.90 -12.42
CA ALA A 48 -43.61 -26.45 -12.36
C ALA A 48 -45.06 -25.95 -12.14
N GLU A 49 -45.21 -24.78 -11.53
CA GLU A 49 -46.27 -23.78 -11.81
C GLU A 49 -45.88 -22.45 -11.09
N VAL A 50 -45.46 -21.40 -11.81
CA VAL A 50 -46.24 -20.25 -12.33
C VAL A 50 -46.86 -19.33 -11.23
N LEU A 51 -46.13 -18.22 -10.96
CA LEU A 51 -46.50 -16.78 -10.83
C LEU A 51 -47.89 -16.36 -10.25
N PRO A 52 -47.99 -15.22 -9.51
CA PRO A 52 -47.74 -13.89 -10.10
C PRO A 52 -47.09 -12.79 -9.23
N GLN A 53 -46.44 -11.85 -9.94
CA GLN A 53 -46.02 -10.51 -9.49
C GLN A 53 -47.19 -9.63 -9.02
N PRO A 54 -46.86 -8.54 -8.30
CA PRO A 54 -47.46 -7.25 -8.60
C PRO A 54 -46.42 -6.13 -8.87
N THR A 55 -46.54 -5.59 -10.09
CA THR A 55 -46.63 -4.16 -10.46
C THR A 55 -45.60 -3.12 -9.97
N ARG A 56 -44.79 -2.70 -10.95
CA ARG A 56 -44.16 -1.38 -11.13
C ARG A 56 -45.10 -0.21 -10.85
N ARG A 57 -44.59 0.82 -10.16
CA ARG A 57 -45.10 2.20 -10.22
C ARG A 57 -44.01 3.12 -10.78
N ARG A 58 -44.34 3.80 -11.89
CA ARG A 58 -43.57 4.88 -12.51
C ARG A 58 -43.98 6.21 -11.89
N THR A 59 -42.98 7.05 -11.64
CA THR A 59 -43.03 8.51 -11.52
C THR A 59 -41.60 8.99 -11.79
N ALA A 60 -41.28 10.16 -12.33
CA ALA A 60 -41.90 11.13 -13.22
C ALA A 60 -40.73 12.11 -13.48
N ARG A 61 -40.52 12.53 -14.73
CA ARG A 61 -39.54 13.58 -15.10
C ARG A 61 -39.81 14.84 -14.28
N PHE A 62 -38.75 15.49 -13.81
CA PHE A 62 -38.76 16.93 -13.58
C PHE A 62 -37.53 17.53 -14.26
N THR A 63 -37.79 18.47 -15.15
CA THR A 63 -36.86 19.34 -15.84
C THR A 63 -37.17 20.74 -15.32
N GLU A 64 -36.16 21.48 -14.88
CA GLU A 64 -36.30 22.92 -14.66
C GLU A 64 -34.95 23.58 -14.98
N GLU A 65 -34.92 24.24 -16.14
CA GLU A 65 -34.05 25.37 -16.46
C GLU A 65 -34.62 26.60 -15.74
N LEU A 66 -33.75 27.51 -15.29
CA LEU A 66 -33.95 28.97 -15.36
C LEU A 66 -32.66 29.67 -14.88
N ASP A 67 -31.93 30.15 -15.87
CA ASP A 67 -31.45 31.51 -16.10
C ASP A 67 -30.51 32.27 -15.14
N GLU A 68 -29.60 32.94 -15.85
CA GLU A 68 -28.56 33.87 -15.48
C GLU A 68 -29.10 35.22 -14.96
N GLU A 69 -28.32 35.90 -14.13
CA GLU A 69 -28.02 37.35 -14.19
C GLU A 69 -26.81 37.58 -13.25
N THR A 70 -25.61 37.77 -13.81
CA THR A 70 -24.89 39.05 -13.98
C THR A 70 -24.88 39.96 -12.75
N ASP A 71 -23.68 40.17 -12.20
CA ASP A 71 -23.17 41.53 -12.00
C ASP A 71 -21.66 41.56 -12.22
N SER A 72 -21.29 42.29 -13.26
CA SER A 72 -19.95 42.76 -13.60
C SER A 72 -19.82 44.20 -13.12
N ASP A 73 -18.67 44.58 -12.57
CA ASP A 73 -17.97 45.83 -12.93
C ASP A 73 -16.68 45.96 -12.08
N ASN A 74 -15.49 45.92 -12.69
CA ASN A 74 -14.75 46.98 -13.40
C ASN A 74 -13.56 47.40 -12.48
N MET A 75 -12.33 47.72 -12.90
CA MET A 75 -11.77 48.09 -14.19
C MET A 75 -10.22 48.19 -14.05
N GLY A 76 -9.49 48.21 -15.18
CA GLY A 76 -8.17 48.84 -15.33
C GLY A 76 -6.97 47.89 -15.43
N ALA A 77 -6.64 47.30 -16.59
CA ALA A 77 -5.93 47.87 -17.76
C ALA A 77 -4.46 48.29 -17.51
N VAL A 78 -3.50 47.49 -18.02
CA VAL A 78 -2.60 47.78 -19.18
C VAL A 78 -1.31 48.56 -18.83
N ASN A 79 -0.12 47.93 -18.93
CA ASN A 79 0.90 48.22 -19.97
C ASN A 79 2.27 47.52 -19.79
N ARG A 80 2.91 47.28 -20.94
CA ARG A 80 4.32 46.91 -21.20
C ARG A 80 5.34 47.83 -20.52
N ALA A 81 6.54 47.31 -20.22
CA ALA A 81 7.81 47.67 -20.89
C ALA A 81 9.06 47.24 -20.09
N ALA A 82 10.17 47.15 -20.82
CA ALA A 82 11.44 46.55 -20.46
C ALA A 82 12.46 47.51 -19.79
N ASN A 83 13.63 46.94 -19.50
CA ASN A 83 14.95 47.52 -19.18
C ASN A 83 15.25 48.01 -17.75
N GLY A 84 16.21 47.32 -17.13
CA GLY A 84 17.60 47.82 -17.14
C GLY A 84 18.22 48.33 -15.83
N LYS A 85 19.42 47.78 -15.55
CA LYS A 85 20.58 48.33 -14.82
C LYS A 85 20.68 48.18 -13.29
N THR A 86 21.55 47.22 -12.92
CA THR A 86 22.84 47.36 -12.19
C THR A 86 23.07 48.54 -11.23
N ASN A 87 23.43 48.20 -10.00
CA ASN A 87 24.64 48.57 -9.20
C ASN A 87 24.36 48.07 -7.77
N GLY A 88 25.25 47.46 -6.98
CA GLY A 88 26.70 47.53 -6.85
C GLY A 88 26.99 47.61 -5.32
N PHE A 89 28.16 47.13 -4.89
CA PHE A 89 28.72 47.06 -3.53
C PHE A 89 28.41 45.82 -2.69
N ALA A 90 29.31 45.25 -1.89
CA ALA A 90 30.75 44.96 -1.96
C ALA A 90 31.06 44.17 -0.67
N ASN A 91 31.85 43.11 -0.80
CA ASN A 91 32.67 42.35 0.16
C ASN A 91 32.56 42.62 1.67
N ALA A 92 32.46 41.52 2.44
CA ALA A 92 33.30 41.30 3.61
C ALA A 92 33.48 39.79 3.86
N ASP A 93 34.70 39.31 3.62
CA ASP A 93 35.22 38.03 4.10
C ASP A 93 35.45 38.08 5.62
N SER A 94 35.17 36.98 6.32
CA SER A 94 35.87 36.65 7.55
C SER A 94 35.93 35.14 7.76
N ASN A 95 37.16 34.62 7.63
CA ASN A 95 37.60 33.28 8.04
C ASN A 95 37.31 32.99 9.52
N GLY A 96 36.95 31.74 9.83
CA GLY A 96 36.87 31.21 11.19
C GLY A 96 37.16 29.72 11.21
N HIS A 97 38.19 29.34 11.95
CA HIS A 97 38.91 28.07 11.96
C HIS A 97 38.12 26.77 12.22
N ALA A 98 38.60 25.72 11.56
CA ALA A 98 38.40 24.31 11.90
C ALA A 98 38.93 23.97 13.31
N THR A 99 38.22 23.09 14.01
CA THR A 99 38.79 22.27 15.09
C THR A 99 38.38 20.82 14.93
N ASN A 100 39.39 19.95 14.83
CA ASN A 100 39.30 18.49 14.84
C ASN A 100 38.91 17.99 16.23
N GLY A 101 37.91 17.11 16.30
CA GLY A 101 37.56 16.35 17.50
C GLY A 101 37.65 14.86 17.21
N HIS A 102 38.65 14.22 17.82
CA HIS A 102 39.10 12.85 17.62
C HIS A 102 38.07 11.79 18.06
N VAL A 103 38.01 10.69 17.31
CA VAL A 103 37.29 9.45 17.60
C VAL A 103 37.96 8.69 18.75
N THR A 104 37.17 8.15 19.68
CA THR A 104 37.58 7.01 20.51
C THR A 104 36.56 5.89 20.41
N THR A 105 37.07 4.72 20.04
CA THR A 105 36.38 3.43 19.92
C THR A 105 36.24 2.75 21.28
N ASN A 106 35.11 2.08 21.54
CA ASN A 106 35.03 0.64 21.89
C ASN A 106 33.67 0.24 22.50
N GLY A 107 33.20 -0.96 22.16
CA GLY A 107 32.33 -1.75 23.03
C GLY A 107 31.09 -2.38 22.38
N PHE A 108 31.26 -3.49 21.65
CA PHE A 108 30.18 -4.43 21.37
C PHE A 108 29.88 -5.26 22.63
N SER A 109 28.63 -5.31 23.09
CA SER A 109 28.05 -6.47 23.78
C SER A 109 26.55 -6.29 24.06
N GLY A 110 25.78 -7.36 23.87
CA GLY A 110 24.53 -7.61 24.61
C GLY A 110 23.22 -7.16 23.95
N ALA A 111 22.44 -8.16 23.47
CA ALA A 111 21.04 -8.00 23.11
C ALA A 111 20.22 -7.37 24.26
N THR A 112 19.42 -6.34 23.95
CA THR A 112 18.49 -5.70 24.88
C THR A 112 17.09 -5.58 24.27
N PRO A 113 16.02 -5.69 25.08
CA PRO A 113 14.66 -5.91 24.61
C PRO A 113 14.01 -4.65 24.02
N VAL A 114 13.02 -4.88 23.16
CA VAL A 114 12.29 -3.97 22.24
C VAL A 114 11.67 -2.70 22.87
N LYS A 115 11.82 -2.42 24.17
CA LYS A 115 11.24 -1.23 24.81
C LYS A 115 12.09 0.04 24.73
N THR A 116 13.40 -0.04 24.47
CA THR A 116 14.31 1.12 24.64
C THR A 116 14.55 1.94 23.35
N VAL A 117 14.06 1.50 22.18
CA VAL A 117 14.25 2.25 20.93
C VAL A 117 13.26 3.43 20.81
N MET A 118 12.20 3.46 21.61
CA MET A 118 11.14 4.50 21.52
C MET A 118 11.44 5.79 22.29
N GLU A 119 12.50 5.85 23.08
CA GLU A 119 12.80 7.05 23.89
C GLU A 119 13.74 8.05 23.18
N LYS A 120 14.28 7.70 22.00
CA LYS A 120 15.26 8.54 21.30
C LYS A 120 14.69 9.50 20.24
N THR A 121 13.36 9.61 20.14
CA THR A 121 12.70 10.61 19.26
C THR A 121 11.95 11.71 20.02
N GLU A 122 12.07 11.75 21.36
CA GLU A 122 11.61 12.89 22.15
C GLU A 122 12.82 13.79 22.43
N GLY A 123 12.95 14.89 21.69
CA GLY A 123 14.04 15.84 21.97
C GLY A 123 14.26 16.99 20.99
N VAL A 124 13.64 17.00 19.80
CA VAL A 124 13.65 18.20 18.95
C VAL A 124 12.35 18.96 19.19
N PRO A 125 12.37 20.21 19.70
CA PRO A 125 11.19 21.04 19.75
C PRO A 125 10.69 21.24 18.31
N GLN A 126 9.59 20.59 17.93
CA GLN A 126 8.93 20.90 16.66
C GLN A 126 8.38 22.33 16.77
N ASP A 127 8.94 23.24 15.99
CA ASP A 127 8.39 24.59 15.87
C ASP A 127 6.93 24.45 15.36
N PRO A 128 5.93 24.94 16.12
CA PRO A 128 4.52 24.79 15.76
C PRO A 128 4.16 25.43 14.41
N ASN A 129 5.05 26.25 13.85
CA ASN A 129 4.88 26.88 12.54
C ASN A 129 5.44 26.05 11.37
N VAL A 130 6.13 24.94 11.60
CA VAL A 130 6.59 24.05 10.53
C VAL A 130 5.48 23.06 10.18
N VAL A 131 4.86 23.29 9.02
CA VAL A 131 3.84 22.40 8.47
C VAL A 131 4.52 21.50 7.45
N ASP A 132 4.60 20.20 7.78
CA ASP A 132 5.03 19.17 6.83
C ASP A 132 6.45 19.40 6.24
N GLY A 133 7.39 19.86 7.08
CA GLY A 133 8.79 20.13 6.70
C GLY A 133 9.04 21.52 6.12
N TRP A 134 7.99 22.31 5.90
CA TRP A 134 8.04 23.67 5.36
C TRP A 134 7.42 24.68 6.35
N ARG A 135 7.97 25.89 6.40
CA ARG A 135 7.41 26.99 7.21
C ARG A 135 6.67 27.99 6.31
N PRO A 136 5.41 28.35 6.61
CA PRO A 136 4.70 29.41 5.88
C PRO A 136 5.51 30.70 5.77
N GLY A 137 5.63 31.21 4.55
CA GLY A 137 6.39 32.43 4.24
C GLY A 137 7.89 32.23 4.00
N GLN A 138 8.42 31.00 4.09
CA GLN A 138 9.81 30.68 3.77
C GLN A 138 9.96 29.90 2.45
N ASP A 139 11.19 29.78 1.94
CA ASP A 139 11.47 29.14 0.66
C ASP A 139 11.04 27.66 0.68
N PRO A 140 10.05 27.23 -0.15
CA PRO A 140 9.61 25.84 -0.20
C PRO A 140 10.68 24.86 -0.69
N LYS A 141 11.81 25.34 -1.20
CA LYS A 141 12.95 24.52 -1.60
C LYS A 141 13.80 24.03 -0.43
N VAL A 142 13.71 24.67 0.74
CA VAL A 142 14.54 24.32 1.91
C VAL A 142 13.70 23.56 2.93
N ASP A 143 14.28 22.51 3.51
CA ASP A 143 13.70 21.82 4.65
C ASP A 143 14.06 22.56 5.94
N TYR A 144 13.05 23.00 6.70
CA TYR A 144 13.22 23.73 7.96
C TYR A 144 12.89 22.88 9.19
N SER A 145 12.55 21.61 9.02
CA SER A 145 12.26 20.72 10.16
C SER A 145 13.51 20.30 10.92
N GLY A 146 14.64 20.17 10.22
CA GLY A 146 15.84 19.56 10.77
C GLY A 146 15.70 18.06 11.07
N GLU A 147 14.61 17.43 10.62
CA GLU A 147 14.33 16.01 10.87
C GLU A 147 14.91 15.13 9.76
N PHE A 148 15.66 14.11 10.16
CA PHE A 148 16.15 13.07 9.26
C PHE A 148 15.41 11.77 9.55
N GLU A 149 14.81 11.20 8.51
CA GLU A 149 14.28 9.84 8.55
C GLU A 149 15.39 8.84 8.21
N PHE A 150 15.13 7.55 8.44
CA PHE A 150 15.99 6.46 7.96
C PHE A 150 17.47 6.53 8.38
N GLY A 151 17.78 7.20 9.50
CA GLY A 151 19.16 7.37 9.97
C GLY A 151 19.99 8.39 9.16
N GLY A 152 19.34 9.31 8.45
CA GLY A 152 19.99 10.34 7.64
C GLY A 152 20.82 9.75 6.50
N SER A 153 21.82 10.50 6.02
CA SER A 153 22.64 10.11 4.86
C SER A 153 23.31 8.74 4.98
N PHE A 154 23.73 8.34 6.19
CA PHE A 154 24.35 7.03 6.39
C PHE A 154 23.33 5.91 6.22
N GLY A 155 22.18 6.02 6.89
CA GLY A 155 21.17 4.97 6.82
C GLY A 155 20.48 4.90 5.46
N THR A 156 20.21 6.04 4.82
CA THR A 156 19.69 6.04 3.44
C THR A 156 20.71 5.49 2.44
N GLY A 157 21.99 5.86 2.58
CA GLY A 157 23.09 5.29 1.78
C GLY A 157 23.21 3.76 1.94
N ALA A 158 23.12 3.27 3.19
CA ALA A 158 23.12 1.85 3.48
C ALA A 158 21.91 1.13 2.85
N MET A 159 20.72 1.72 2.90
CA MET A 159 19.51 1.15 2.29
C MET A 159 19.63 1.05 0.76
N MET A 160 20.17 2.08 0.10
CA MET A 160 20.40 2.05 -1.35
C MET A 160 21.33 0.91 -1.76
N LEU A 161 22.31 0.56 -0.93
CA LEU A 161 23.23 -0.53 -1.21
C LEU A 161 22.67 -1.90 -0.80
N LEU A 162 22.10 -2.01 0.40
CA LEU A 162 21.73 -3.28 1.01
C LEU A 162 20.41 -3.85 0.48
N PHE A 163 19.45 -3.02 0.06
CA PHE A 163 18.19 -3.55 -0.49
C PHE A 163 18.39 -4.31 -1.81
N PRO A 164 19.09 -3.79 -2.82
CA PRO A 164 19.41 -4.56 -4.03
C PRO A 164 20.16 -5.87 -3.71
N VAL A 165 21.14 -5.82 -2.80
CA VAL A 165 21.91 -6.99 -2.37
C VAL A 165 21.02 -8.03 -1.70
N LEU A 166 20.11 -7.60 -0.82
CA LEU A 166 19.12 -8.49 -0.18
C LEU A 166 18.21 -9.14 -1.21
N MET A 167 17.72 -8.37 -2.20
CA MET A 167 16.86 -8.90 -3.26
C MET A 167 17.57 -9.96 -4.10
N TRP A 168 18.81 -9.73 -4.52
CA TRP A 168 19.61 -10.76 -5.19
C TRP A 168 19.88 -11.97 -4.29
N TYR A 169 20.19 -11.76 -3.00
CA TYR A 169 20.41 -12.84 -2.05
C TYR A 169 19.17 -13.74 -1.90
N MET A 170 17.98 -13.13 -1.79
CA MET A 170 16.72 -13.87 -1.70
C MET A 170 16.42 -14.63 -2.98
N TRP A 171 16.66 -14.03 -4.16
CA TRP A 171 16.51 -14.72 -5.45
C TRP A 171 17.48 -15.90 -5.60
N ILE A 172 18.74 -15.75 -5.18
CA ILE A 172 19.72 -16.84 -5.20
C ILE A 172 19.21 -18.00 -4.33
N GLY A 173 18.75 -17.70 -3.12
CA GLY A 173 18.20 -18.71 -2.22
C GLY A 173 16.98 -19.43 -2.81
N ALA A 174 16.07 -18.66 -3.41
CA ALA A 174 14.86 -19.17 -4.05
C ALA A 174 15.14 -20.06 -5.28
N THR A 175 16.24 -19.82 -5.99
CA THR A 175 16.52 -20.45 -7.29
C THR A 175 17.56 -21.56 -7.20
N TYR A 176 18.65 -21.33 -6.46
CA TYR A 176 19.83 -22.23 -6.43
C TYR A 176 19.97 -23.04 -5.13
N TYR A 177 19.24 -22.67 -4.07
CA TYR A 177 19.33 -23.32 -2.75
C TYR A 177 18.00 -23.94 -2.32
N ASN A 178 17.16 -24.36 -3.28
CA ASN A 178 15.87 -25.02 -3.01
C ASN A 178 14.98 -24.23 -2.04
N GLY A 179 14.92 -22.90 -2.22
CA GLY A 179 14.17 -22.02 -1.34
C GLY A 179 14.79 -21.76 0.02
N LYS A 180 16.04 -22.16 0.30
CA LYS A 180 16.72 -21.94 1.59
C LYS A 180 17.71 -20.79 1.53
N PHE A 181 18.14 -20.31 2.69
CA PHE A 181 19.20 -19.30 2.76
C PHE A 181 20.48 -19.82 2.12
N PRO A 182 21.11 -19.07 1.19
CA PRO A 182 22.43 -19.40 0.70
C PRO A 182 23.44 -19.50 1.86
N TYR A 183 24.17 -20.61 1.91
CA TYR A 183 25.16 -20.90 2.95
C TYR A 183 26.47 -21.40 2.33
N ARG A 184 27.56 -21.26 3.08
CA ARG A 184 28.89 -21.71 2.67
C ARG A 184 28.98 -23.22 2.63
N THR A 185 29.63 -23.77 1.61
CA THR A 185 30.01 -25.17 1.62
C THR A 185 31.17 -25.41 2.60
N GLU A 186 31.33 -26.65 3.06
CA GLU A 186 32.45 -27.00 3.96
C GLU A 186 33.80 -26.63 3.33
N GLY A 187 34.67 -25.98 4.11
CA GLY A 187 35.98 -25.51 3.66
C GLY A 187 35.98 -24.18 2.88
N GLN A 188 34.83 -23.64 2.47
CA GLN A 188 34.75 -22.38 1.72
C GLN A 188 34.98 -21.15 2.62
N SER A 189 35.93 -20.29 2.25
CA SER A 189 36.14 -19.00 2.92
C SER A 189 34.98 -18.02 2.67
N TRP A 190 34.88 -16.98 3.49
CA TRP A 190 33.86 -15.93 3.28
C TRP A 190 34.04 -15.17 1.97
N GLY A 191 35.28 -14.94 1.53
CA GLY A 191 35.58 -14.28 0.26
C GLY A 191 35.14 -15.11 -0.94
N GLU A 192 35.45 -16.42 -0.93
CA GLU A 192 35.01 -17.35 -1.98
C GLU A 192 33.48 -17.48 -2.04
N PHE A 193 32.82 -17.47 -0.88
CA PHE A 193 31.36 -17.47 -0.83
C PHE A 193 30.76 -16.20 -1.44
N GLY A 194 31.29 -15.03 -1.08
CA GLY A 194 30.88 -13.77 -1.70
C GLY A 194 31.07 -13.78 -3.22
N ALA A 195 32.24 -14.24 -3.69
CA ALA A 195 32.52 -14.38 -5.12
C ALA A 195 31.57 -15.37 -5.82
N HIS A 196 31.24 -16.49 -5.15
CA HIS A 196 30.27 -17.46 -5.64
C HIS A 196 28.87 -16.84 -5.80
N LEU A 197 28.38 -16.09 -4.79
CA LEU A 197 27.09 -15.41 -4.89
C LEU A 197 27.07 -14.37 -6.02
N VAL A 198 28.14 -13.58 -6.15
CA VAL A 198 28.29 -12.62 -7.26
C VAL A 198 28.29 -13.34 -8.61
N ASN A 199 28.97 -14.49 -8.72
CA ASN A 199 28.95 -15.30 -9.94
C ASN A 199 27.55 -15.82 -10.27
N LEU A 200 26.74 -16.20 -9.28
CA LEU A 200 25.33 -16.57 -9.50
C LEU A 200 24.49 -15.40 -10.00
N VAL A 201 24.69 -14.18 -9.48
CA VAL A 201 24.05 -12.97 -10.02
C VAL A 201 24.51 -12.72 -11.46
N TYR A 202 25.82 -12.79 -11.70
CA TYR A 202 26.40 -12.52 -13.01
C TYR A 202 25.93 -13.51 -14.08
N THR A 203 25.76 -14.79 -13.74
CA THR A 203 25.38 -15.83 -14.70
C THR A 203 23.86 -16.01 -14.81
N GLY A 204 23.15 -15.98 -13.68
CA GLY A 204 21.71 -16.26 -13.64
C GLY A 204 20.81 -15.03 -13.66
N ALA A 205 21.33 -13.85 -13.29
CA ALA A 205 20.58 -12.60 -13.25
C ALA A 205 21.23 -11.50 -14.12
N TYR A 206 22.03 -11.88 -15.12
CA TYR A 206 22.60 -10.90 -16.05
C TYR A 206 21.48 -10.11 -16.76
N PRO A 207 21.55 -8.76 -16.79
CA PRO A 207 20.50 -7.94 -17.36
C PRO A 207 20.56 -7.96 -18.90
N ARG A 208 20.05 -9.04 -19.50
CA ARG A 208 20.02 -9.27 -20.95
C ARG A 208 19.29 -8.15 -21.69
N LEU A 209 19.77 -7.81 -22.88
CA LEU A 209 19.16 -6.76 -23.73
C LEU A 209 17.67 -7.04 -24.01
N GLN A 210 17.31 -8.29 -24.27
CA GLN A 210 15.90 -8.67 -24.49
C GLN A 210 15.02 -8.28 -23.30
N VAL A 211 15.53 -8.42 -22.07
CA VAL A 211 14.80 -8.13 -20.84
C VAL A 211 14.67 -6.63 -20.59
N TRP A 212 15.72 -5.87 -20.89
CA TRP A 212 15.62 -4.41 -20.97
C TRP A 212 14.52 -3.97 -21.93
N VAL A 213 14.49 -4.54 -23.14
CA VAL A 213 13.55 -4.15 -24.18
C VAL A 213 12.11 -4.37 -23.72
N TRP A 214 11.75 -5.57 -23.24
CA TRP A 214 10.35 -5.80 -22.87
C TRP A 214 9.96 -5.09 -21.57
N TYR A 215 10.84 -4.97 -20.57
CA TYR A 215 10.56 -4.25 -19.32
C TYR A 215 10.30 -2.76 -19.58
N TRP A 216 11.11 -2.12 -20.42
CA TRP A 216 10.91 -0.72 -20.78
C TRP A 216 9.78 -0.53 -21.80
N SER A 217 9.56 -1.49 -22.71
CA SER A 217 8.38 -1.47 -23.58
C SER A 217 7.10 -1.53 -22.75
N TYR A 218 7.05 -2.38 -21.72
CA TYR A 218 5.95 -2.42 -20.76
C TYR A 218 5.75 -1.06 -20.09
N LEU A 219 6.81 -0.44 -19.56
CA LEU A 219 6.73 0.88 -18.94
C LEU A 219 6.22 1.95 -19.92
N ILE A 220 6.72 1.97 -21.15
CA ILE A 220 6.29 2.92 -22.19
C ILE A 220 4.81 2.68 -22.56
N VAL A 221 4.39 1.43 -22.73
CA VAL A 221 3.00 1.07 -23.04
C VAL A 221 2.06 1.46 -21.90
N GLU A 222 2.41 1.19 -20.65
CA GLU A 222 1.63 1.63 -19.49
C GLU A 222 1.57 3.16 -19.39
N GLY A 223 2.66 3.85 -19.74
CA GLY A 223 2.68 5.32 -19.84
C GLY A 223 1.76 5.84 -20.94
N ALA A 224 1.72 5.17 -22.10
CA ALA A 224 0.78 5.47 -23.17
C ALA A 224 -0.66 5.20 -22.72
N PHE A 225 -0.92 4.09 -22.04
CA PHE A 225 -2.23 3.79 -21.47
C PHE A 225 -2.67 4.85 -20.47
N TYR A 226 -1.77 5.31 -19.58
CA TYR A 226 -2.04 6.40 -18.66
C TYR A 226 -2.54 7.66 -19.42
N CYS A 227 -1.88 8.02 -20.51
CA CYS A 227 -2.20 9.24 -21.26
C CYS A 227 -3.42 9.10 -22.18
N LEU A 228 -3.69 7.91 -22.72
CA LEU A 228 -4.60 7.73 -23.85
C LEU A 228 -5.91 7.00 -23.51
N LEU A 229 -5.93 6.15 -22.48
CA LEU A 229 -7.13 5.37 -22.15
C LEU A 229 -8.15 6.19 -21.34
N PRO A 230 -9.45 5.85 -21.40
CA PRO A 230 -10.50 6.55 -20.66
C PRO A 230 -10.28 6.49 -19.14
N GLY A 231 -10.62 7.56 -18.44
CA GLY A 231 -10.36 7.73 -17.01
C GLY A 231 -11.27 8.76 -16.37
N VAL A 232 -11.05 8.98 -15.08
CA VAL A 232 -11.77 9.99 -14.30
C VAL A 232 -10.80 10.99 -13.69
N TRP A 233 -11.22 12.23 -13.56
CA TRP A 233 -10.44 13.25 -12.88
C TRP A 233 -10.70 13.24 -11.38
N GLY A 234 -9.62 13.26 -10.60
CA GLY A 234 -9.64 13.47 -9.16
C GLY A 234 -8.78 14.68 -8.77
N TYR A 235 -8.97 15.17 -7.55
CA TYR A 235 -8.21 16.30 -7.00
C TYR A 235 -7.46 15.87 -5.73
N GLY A 236 -6.14 16.07 -5.73
CA GLY A 236 -5.30 15.82 -4.57
C GLY A 236 -5.59 16.76 -3.40
N LYS A 237 -4.88 16.60 -2.29
CA LYS A 237 -5.01 17.53 -1.16
C LYS A 237 -4.50 18.93 -1.51
N PRO A 238 -5.06 19.99 -0.89
CA PRO A 238 -4.50 21.33 -0.96
C PRO A 238 -3.03 21.35 -0.54
N LEU A 239 -2.16 21.92 -1.37
CA LEU A 239 -0.73 22.05 -1.09
C LEU A 239 -0.45 23.39 -0.39
N PRO A 240 -0.04 23.41 0.89
CA PRO A 240 0.16 24.66 1.63
C PRO A 240 1.20 25.58 0.99
N HIS A 241 2.30 25.02 0.49
CA HIS A 241 3.38 25.77 -0.17
C HIS A 241 2.99 26.37 -1.53
N GLU A 242 1.89 25.90 -2.13
CA GLU A 242 1.30 26.48 -3.35
C GLU A 242 0.00 27.27 -3.04
N GLY A 243 -0.14 27.81 -1.82
CA GLY A 243 -1.31 28.61 -1.44
C GLY A 243 -2.62 27.83 -1.42
N GLY A 244 -2.58 26.52 -1.15
CA GLY A 244 -3.75 25.66 -1.10
C GLY A 244 -4.19 25.10 -2.46
N LYS A 245 -3.39 25.26 -3.52
CA LYS A 245 -3.65 24.68 -4.83
C LYS A 245 -3.85 23.16 -4.73
N GLN A 246 -4.89 22.65 -5.40
CA GLN A 246 -5.14 21.22 -5.54
C GLN A 246 -4.72 20.77 -6.93
N LEU A 247 -3.85 19.76 -7.01
CA LEU A 247 -3.42 19.21 -8.29
C LEU A 247 -4.51 18.27 -8.86
N PRO A 248 -4.86 18.41 -10.15
CA PRO A 248 -5.72 17.45 -10.83
C PRO A 248 -4.93 16.18 -11.17
N TYR A 249 -5.57 15.03 -11.06
CA TYR A 249 -5.00 13.72 -11.36
C TYR A 249 -5.95 12.92 -12.25
N TYR A 250 -5.43 12.41 -13.36
CA TYR A 250 -6.18 11.55 -14.25
C TYR A 250 -6.04 10.09 -13.81
N CYS A 251 -7.15 9.47 -13.44
CA CYS A 251 -7.20 8.14 -12.84
C CYS A 251 -7.85 7.15 -13.83
N ASN A 252 -7.01 6.39 -14.54
CA ASN A 252 -7.44 5.38 -15.52
C ASN A 252 -6.83 3.99 -15.32
N ALA A 253 -6.21 3.70 -14.17
CA ALA A 253 -5.56 2.42 -13.90
C ALA A 253 -6.50 1.25 -14.13
N TYR A 254 -7.78 1.38 -13.78
CA TYR A 254 -8.77 0.35 -14.09
C TYR A 254 -8.81 0.00 -15.59
N TRP A 255 -8.87 0.98 -16.48
CA TRP A 255 -8.81 0.72 -17.93
C TRP A 255 -7.45 0.19 -18.38
N SER A 256 -6.35 0.73 -17.80
CA SER A 256 -5.00 0.21 -18.06
C SER A 256 -4.92 -1.28 -17.71
N LEU A 257 -5.33 -1.71 -16.51
CA LEU A 257 -5.23 -3.10 -16.06
C LEU A 257 -5.89 -4.08 -17.03
N TYR A 258 -7.16 -3.86 -17.39
CA TYR A 258 -7.88 -4.79 -18.26
C TYR A 258 -7.37 -4.76 -19.69
N THR A 259 -6.93 -3.59 -20.18
CA THR A 259 -6.30 -3.49 -21.50
C THR A 259 -4.97 -4.25 -21.51
N THR A 260 -4.16 -4.10 -20.47
CA THR A 260 -2.90 -4.82 -20.26
C THR A 260 -3.10 -6.32 -20.19
N LEU A 261 -4.11 -6.80 -19.44
CA LEU A 261 -4.47 -8.22 -19.40
C LEU A 261 -4.91 -8.74 -20.76
N ALA A 262 -5.69 -7.98 -21.54
CA ALA A 262 -6.09 -8.34 -22.89
C ALA A 262 -4.87 -8.40 -23.85
N CYS A 263 -3.96 -7.44 -23.76
CA CYS A 263 -2.71 -7.44 -24.52
C CYS A 263 -1.84 -8.65 -24.18
N PHE A 264 -1.65 -8.97 -22.89
CA PHE A 264 -0.88 -10.15 -22.48
C PHE A 264 -1.54 -11.46 -22.91
N ALA A 265 -2.87 -11.57 -22.84
CA ALA A 265 -3.58 -12.71 -23.38
C ALA A 265 -3.32 -12.86 -24.89
N GLY A 266 -3.41 -11.77 -25.65
CA GLY A 266 -3.09 -11.75 -27.08
C GLY A 266 -1.65 -12.17 -27.37
N LEU A 267 -0.68 -11.66 -26.61
CA LEU A 267 0.74 -12.02 -26.73
C LEU A 267 1.01 -13.49 -26.40
N HIS A 268 0.31 -14.05 -25.40
CA HIS A 268 0.43 -15.45 -25.02
C HIS A 268 -0.14 -16.38 -26.09
N TYR A 269 -1.38 -16.15 -26.53
CA TYR A 269 -2.04 -17.02 -27.50
C TYR A 269 -1.47 -16.91 -28.92
N SER A 270 -0.87 -15.77 -29.26
CA SER A 270 -0.13 -15.63 -30.52
C SER A 270 1.26 -16.28 -30.50
N GLY A 271 1.76 -16.67 -29.32
CA GLY A 271 3.10 -17.20 -29.12
C GLY A 271 4.23 -16.16 -29.22
N LEU A 272 3.91 -14.88 -29.39
CA LEU A 272 4.91 -13.81 -29.51
C LEU A 272 5.64 -13.56 -28.20
N TRP A 273 4.92 -13.60 -27.08
CA TRP A 273 5.50 -13.48 -25.75
C TRP A 273 4.67 -14.30 -24.76
N PRO A 274 5.07 -15.53 -24.45
CA PRO A 274 4.39 -16.35 -23.45
C PRO A 274 4.49 -15.75 -22.05
N MET A 275 3.40 -15.71 -21.29
CA MET A 275 3.40 -15.06 -19.97
C MET A 275 4.38 -15.68 -18.97
N TYR A 276 4.67 -16.98 -19.10
CA TYR A 276 5.65 -17.65 -18.26
C TYR A 276 7.09 -17.13 -18.46
N THR A 277 7.37 -16.41 -19.57
CA THR A 277 8.66 -15.75 -19.79
C THR A 277 9.02 -14.79 -18.66
N ALA A 278 8.05 -14.11 -18.02
CA ALA A 278 8.32 -13.25 -16.87
C ALA A 278 8.92 -14.00 -15.67
N VAL A 279 8.54 -15.28 -15.49
CA VAL A 279 9.01 -16.14 -14.40
C VAL A 279 10.32 -16.82 -14.79
N ASP A 280 10.43 -17.28 -16.03
CA ASP A 280 11.65 -17.93 -16.54
C ASP A 280 12.84 -16.96 -16.60
N GLU A 281 12.55 -15.69 -16.90
CA GLU A 281 13.52 -14.59 -16.94
C GLU A 281 13.56 -13.77 -15.63
N PHE A 282 13.09 -14.34 -14.51
CA PHE A 282 12.97 -13.59 -13.26
C PHE A 282 14.30 -13.00 -12.75
N GLY A 283 15.40 -13.76 -12.85
CA GLY A 283 16.75 -13.26 -12.47
C GLY A 283 17.15 -12.01 -13.27
N PRO A 284 17.18 -12.07 -14.61
CA PRO A 284 17.43 -10.89 -15.44
C PRO A 284 16.44 -9.75 -15.21
N LEU A 285 15.15 -10.05 -15.04
CA LEU A 285 14.11 -9.07 -14.73
C LEU A 285 14.43 -8.32 -13.44
N LEU A 286 14.85 -9.04 -12.39
CA LEU A 286 15.27 -8.47 -11.11
C LEU A 286 16.40 -7.45 -11.29
N SER A 287 17.46 -7.83 -12.01
CA SER A 287 18.57 -6.92 -12.27
C SER A 287 18.18 -5.72 -13.12
N VAL A 288 17.37 -5.92 -14.17
CA VAL A 288 16.87 -4.81 -15.01
C VAL A 288 16.02 -3.85 -14.20
N ALA A 289 15.12 -4.33 -13.34
CA ALA A 289 14.29 -3.48 -12.50
C ALA A 289 15.13 -2.71 -11.45
N ILE A 290 16.09 -3.38 -10.79
CA ILE A 290 17.02 -2.74 -9.85
C ILE A 290 17.79 -1.61 -10.53
N LEU A 291 18.42 -1.90 -11.68
CA LEU A 291 19.20 -0.92 -12.43
C LEU A 291 18.31 0.21 -12.95
N SER A 292 17.11 -0.10 -13.42
CA SER A 292 16.12 0.91 -13.84
C SER A 292 15.71 1.82 -12.68
N GLY A 293 15.55 1.28 -11.48
CA GLY A 293 15.31 2.04 -10.25
C GLY A 293 16.39 3.09 -10.01
N PHE A 294 17.67 2.71 -10.11
CA PHE A 294 18.78 3.67 -10.01
C PHE A 294 18.79 4.69 -11.14
N LEU A 295 18.65 4.25 -12.40
CA LEU A 295 18.70 5.12 -13.56
C LEU A 295 17.59 6.17 -13.54
N VAL A 296 16.35 5.76 -13.25
CA VAL A 296 15.21 6.68 -13.17
C VAL A 296 15.36 7.63 -12.00
N SER A 297 15.87 7.17 -10.85
CA SER A 297 16.14 8.04 -9.69
C SER A 297 17.20 9.08 -9.97
N PHE A 298 18.27 8.69 -10.68
CA PHE A 298 19.31 9.61 -11.14
C PHE A 298 18.73 10.67 -12.07
N ALA A 299 17.98 10.24 -13.09
CA ALA A 299 17.31 11.16 -14.01
C ALA A 299 16.35 12.11 -13.27
N ALA A 300 15.54 11.59 -12.35
CA ALA A 300 14.58 12.37 -11.56
C ALA A 300 15.28 13.45 -10.72
N TYR A 301 16.31 13.06 -9.97
CA TYR A 301 17.04 13.96 -9.07
C TYR A 301 17.72 15.10 -9.83
N PHE A 302 18.54 14.78 -10.85
CA PHE A 302 19.27 15.79 -11.61
C PHE A 302 18.36 16.64 -12.49
N SER A 303 17.27 16.06 -13.03
CA SER A 303 16.25 16.83 -13.75
C SER A 303 15.57 17.87 -12.86
N ALA A 304 15.22 17.51 -11.62
CA ALA A 304 14.62 18.44 -10.66
C ALA A 304 15.56 19.59 -10.30
N LEU A 305 16.85 19.29 -10.09
CA LEU A 305 17.87 20.32 -9.84
C LEU A 305 18.04 21.26 -11.03
N TRP A 306 18.15 20.70 -12.24
CA TRP A 306 18.33 21.48 -13.46
C TRP A 306 17.12 22.37 -13.79
N ARG A 307 15.90 21.88 -13.55
CA ARG A 307 14.65 22.66 -13.72
C ARG A 307 14.35 23.62 -12.59
N GLY A 308 15.14 23.62 -11.51
CA GLY A 308 14.88 24.46 -10.34
C GLY A 308 13.60 24.09 -9.57
N LYS A 309 13.16 22.82 -9.65
CA LYS A 309 11.91 22.28 -9.08
C LYS A 309 12.11 21.59 -7.74
N GLN A 310 13.16 21.97 -7.02
CA GLN A 310 13.46 21.44 -5.70
C GLN A 310 12.31 21.68 -4.71
N HIS A 311 12.12 20.77 -3.77
CA HIS A 311 11.19 20.89 -2.68
C HIS A 311 11.81 20.31 -1.41
N ARG A 312 11.75 21.03 -0.29
CA ARG A 312 12.25 20.59 1.03
C ARG A 312 13.60 19.86 0.97
N MET A 313 14.63 20.50 0.44
CA MET A 313 15.99 19.95 0.36
C MET A 313 16.71 20.18 1.69
N THR A 314 17.41 19.15 2.16
CA THR A 314 18.16 19.21 3.43
C THR A 314 19.59 19.72 3.24
N GLY A 315 20.09 19.71 2.01
CA GLY A 315 21.48 20.06 1.69
C GLY A 315 22.45 18.88 1.80
N TYR A 316 21.95 17.68 2.13
CA TYR A 316 22.73 16.44 2.19
C TYR A 316 22.43 15.56 0.97
N PRO A 317 23.30 15.51 -0.05
CA PRO A 317 22.96 14.92 -1.34
C PRO A 317 22.55 13.45 -1.31
N VAL A 318 23.15 12.63 -0.43
CA VAL A 318 22.79 11.20 -0.31
C VAL A 318 21.38 11.03 0.25
N TYR A 319 21.03 11.82 1.26
CA TYR A 319 19.69 11.84 1.84
C TYR A 319 18.66 12.42 0.87
N ASP A 320 18.98 13.55 0.24
CA ASP A 320 18.09 14.22 -0.71
C ASP A 320 17.88 13.39 -1.98
N PHE A 321 18.86 12.61 -2.43
CA PHE A 321 18.69 11.65 -3.53
C PHE A 321 17.74 10.51 -3.14
N PHE A 322 17.88 10.00 -1.91
CA PHE A 322 17.02 8.94 -1.38
C PHE A 322 15.56 9.40 -1.25
N MET A 323 15.34 10.53 -0.58
CA MET A 323 14.01 11.09 -0.35
C MET A 323 13.42 11.74 -1.60
N GLY A 324 14.25 12.31 -2.47
CA GLY A 324 13.85 12.95 -3.72
C GLY A 324 13.97 14.46 -3.69
N ALA A 325 14.05 15.06 -4.89
CA ALA A 325 14.22 16.49 -5.05
C ALA A 325 12.93 17.22 -5.43
N GLU A 326 12.00 16.59 -6.13
CA GLU A 326 10.73 17.20 -6.57
C GLU A 326 9.54 16.51 -5.92
N LEU A 327 8.49 17.28 -5.60
CA LEU A 327 7.29 16.73 -5.01
C LEU A 327 6.49 15.90 -6.02
N ASN A 328 5.97 16.50 -7.10
CA ASN A 328 5.09 15.82 -8.06
C ASN A 328 5.53 16.09 -9.50
N PRO A 329 6.56 15.39 -10.00
CA PRO A 329 7.03 15.54 -11.37
C PRO A 329 5.97 15.10 -12.37
N ARG A 330 5.79 15.89 -13.44
CA ARG A 330 4.74 15.70 -14.44
C ARG A 330 5.25 15.83 -15.87
N MET A 331 4.59 15.11 -16.78
CA MET A 331 4.87 15.13 -18.22
C MET A 331 3.57 15.23 -19.02
N PHE A 332 3.63 15.88 -20.19
CA PHE A 332 2.49 16.03 -21.12
C PHE A 332 1.23 16.68 -20.53
N GLY A 333 1.33 17.36 -19.39
CA GLY A 333 0.20 17.99 -18.70
C GLY A 333 -0.75 17.03 -17.97
N ILE A 334 -0.68 15.72 -18.24
CA ILE A 334 -1.57 14.69 -17.68
C ILE A 334 -0.85 13.67 -16.80
N LEU A 335 0.34 13.23 -17.20
CA LEU A 335 1.08 12.16 -16.53
C LEU A 335 1.75 12.70 -15.27
N ASP A 336 1.41 12.10 -14.13
CA ASP A 336 2.10 12.31 -12.86
C ASP A 336 2.89 11.05 -12.52
N PHE A 337 4.21 11.19 -12.36
CA PHE A 337 5.10 10.03 -12.27
C PHE A 337 4.89 9.19 -11.00
N LYS A 338 4.44 9.80 -9.91
CA LYS A 338 4.10 9.04 -8.71
C LYS A 338 2.86 8.20 -8.95
N MET A 339 1.78 8.80 -9.43
CA MET A 339 0.55 8.06 -9.74
C MET A 339 0.77 6.97 -10.79
N PHE A 340 1.60 7.26 -11.79
CA PHE A 340 1.96 6.30 -12.83
C PHE A 340 2.62 5.06 -12.23
N PHE A 341 3.66 5.24 -11.40
CA PHE A 341 4.41 4.14 -10.81
C PHE A 341 3.71 3.46 -9.64
N GLU A 342 2.86 4.15 -8.88
CA GLU A 342 2.26 3.63 -7.65
C GLU A 342 1.38 2.38 -7.87
N VAL A 343 0.67 2.33 -9.01
CA VAL A 343 -0.28 1.24 -9.29
C VAL A 343 0.21 0.29 -10.39
N ARG A 344 0.55 0.85 -11.56
CA ARG A 344 0.75 0.07 -12.81
C ARG A 344 2.03 -0.73 -12.81
N MET A 345 3.07 -0.31 -12.09
CA MET A 345 4.33 -1.04 -12.03
C MET A 345 4.27 -2.19 -11.01
N PRO A 346 4.07 -1.93 -9.72
CA PRO A 346 4.22 -2.96 -8.70
C PRO A 346 3.16 -4.05 -8.80
N TRP A 347 1.88 -3.67 -8.85
CA TRP A 347 0.79 -4.64 -8.69
C TRP A 347 0.51 -5.43 -9.96
N TYR A 348 0.73 -4.82 -11.13
CA TYR A 348 0.51 -5.52 -12.40
C TYR A 348 1.64 -6.51 -12.65
N ILE A 349 2.91 -6.16 -12.38
CA ILE A 349 4.03 -7.11 -12.50
C ILE A 349 3.82 -8.29 -11.54
N LEU A 350 3.39 -8.04 -10.30
CA LEU A 350 3.09 -9.10 -9.34
C LEU A 350 1.98 -10.06 -9.85
N LEU A 351 0.94 -9.50 -10.47
CA LEU A 351 -0.12 -10.29 -11.11
C LEU A 351 0.40 -11.05 -12.35
N ILE A 352 1.20 -10.41 -13.21
CA ILE A 352 1.81 -11.02 -14.40
C ILE A 352 2.67 -12.21 -14.01
N LEU A 353 3.46 -12.12 -12.94
CA LEU A 353 4.26 -13.24 -12.44
C LEU A 353 3.37 -14.43 -12.04
N SER A 354 2.24 -14.16 -11.40
CA SER A 354 1.32 -15.22 -10.94
C SER A 354 0.56 -15.88 -12.08
N LEU A 355 0.13 -15.08 -13.06
CA LEU A 355 -0.45 -15.58 -14.30
C LEU A 355 0.59 -16.35 -15.13
N GLY A 356 1.84 -15.89 -15.14
CA GLY A 356 2.96 -16.59 -15.76
C GLY A 356 3.23 -17.95 -15.11
N THR A 357 3.20 -18.03 -13.78
CA THR A 357 3.30 -19.31 -13.06
C THR A 357 2.14 -20.24 -13.39
N ALA A 358 0.91 -19.73 -13.45
CA ALA A 358 -0.25 -20.52 -13.86
C ALA A 358 -0.12 -21.05 -15.29
N ALA A 359 0.27 -20.20 -16.24
CA ALA A 359 0.51 -20.61 -17.63
C ALA A 359 1.61 -21.68 -17.71
N ARG A 360 2.71 -21.51 -16.96
CA ARG A 360 3.81 -22.48 -16.91
C ARG A 360 3.36 -23.84 -16.38
N GLN A 361 2.56 -23.87 -15.31
CA GLN A 361 2.04 -25.13 -14.77
C GLN A 361 1.09 -25.82 -15.73
N HIS A 362 0.21 -25.06 -16.39
CA HIS A 362 -0.70 -25.63 -17.37
C HIS A 362 0.07 -26.29 -18.53
N GLU A 363 1.15 -25.65 -19.02
CA GLU A 363 1.98 -26.21 -20.08
C GLU A 363 2.79 -27.44 -19.63
N GLN A 364 3.36 -27.41 -18.42
CA GLN A 364 4.20 -28.50 -17.91
C GLN A 364 3.41 -29.71 -17.41
N TYR A 365 2.26 -29.48 -16.77
CA TYR A 365 1.51 -30.51 -16.04
C TYR A 365 0.12 -30.77 -16.62
N GLY A 366 -0.38 -29.94 -17.53
CA GLY A 366 -1.75 -30.02 -18.05
C GLY A 366 -2.82 -29.51 -17.07
N TYR A 367 -2.42 -28.94 -15.92
CA TYR A 367 -3.32 -28.34 -14.94
C TYR A 367 -2.57 -27.28 -14.11
N VAL A 368 -3.33 -26.45 -13.38
CA VAL A 368 -2.80 -25.46 -12.44
C VAL A 368 -3.21 -25.85 -11.02
N SER A 369 -2.27 -25.82 -10.08
CA SER A 369 -2.53 -26.16 -8.68
C SER A 369 -3.49 -25.16 -8.02
N GLY A 370 -4.19 -25.60 -6.98
CA GLY A 370 -5.12 -24.73 -6.27
C GLY A 370 -4.42 -23.59 -5.53
N GLU A 371 -3.17 -23.80 -5.12
CA GLU A 371 -2.28 -22.82 -4.48
C GLU A 371 -1.86 -21.72 -5.45
N VAL A 372 -1.56 -22.07 -6.71
CA VAL A 372 -1.30 -21.06 -7.74
C VAL A 372 -2.57 -20.31 -8.11
N TRP A 373 -3.72 -20.98 -8.22
CA TRP A 373 -5.01 -20.29 -8.40
C TRP A 373 -5.33 -19.33 -7.26
N PHE A 374 -4.94 -19.67 -6.03
CA PHE A 374 -5.11 -18.79 -4.87
C PHE A 374 -4.30 -17.50 -5.05
N LEU A 375 -3.03 -17.61 -5.45
CA LEU A 375 -2.19 -16.43 -5.70
C LEU A 375 -2.67 -15.61 -6.90
N VAL A 376 -3.13 -16.26 -7.98
CA VAL A 376 -3.75 -15.55 -9.12
C VAL A 376 -4.95 -14.74 -8.67
N MET A 377 -5.88 -15.34 -7.91
CA MET A 377 -7.03 -14.64 -7.35
C MET A 377 -6.59 -13.50 -6.44
N ALA A 378 -5.67 -13.77 -5.52
CA ALA A 378 -5.24 -12.82 -4.51
C ALA A 378 -4.55 -11.59 -5.12
N HIS A 379 -3.56 -11.80 -6.00
CA HIS A 379 -2.87 -10.72 -6.69
C HIS A 379 -3.79 -9.99 -7.68
N PHE A 380 -4.73 -10.69 -8.33
CA PHE A 380 -5.74 -10.04 -9.17
C PHE A 380 -6.63 -9.11 -8.35
N LEU A 381 -7.22 -9.61 -7.26
CA LEU A 381 -8.10 -8.82 -6.41
C LEU A 381 -7.40 -7.59 -5.84
N TYR A 382 -6.13 -7.72 -5.44
CA TYR A 382 -5.34 -6.61 -4.93
C TYR A 382 -5.02 -5.59 -6.03
N ALA A 383 -4.44 -6.02 -7.16
CA ALA A 383 -4.12 -5.14 -8.29
C ALA A 383 -5.36 -4.41 -8.82
N ASN A 384 -6.47 -5.14 -8.97
CA ASN A 384 -7.74 -4.61 -9.42
C ASN A 384 -8.37 -3.65 -8.39
N ALA A 385 -8.21 -3.88 -7.09
CA ALA A 385 -8.68 -2.93 -6.08
C ALA A 385 -7.88 -1.62 -6.08
N CYS A 386 -6.56 -1.69 -6.21
CA CYS A 386 -5.72 -0.50 -6.40
C CYS A 386 -6.11 0.26 -7.68
N ALA A 387 -6.33 -0.47 -8.78
CA ALA A 387 -6.70 0.12 -10.07
C ALA A 387 -8.10 0.75 -10.06
N LYS A 388 -9.08 0.09 -9.43
CA LYS A 388 -10.46 0.59 -9.35
C LYS A 388 -10.61 1.75 -8.37
N GLY A 389 -9.77 1.82 -7.34
CA GLY A 389 -9.76 2.85 -6.31
C GLY A 389 -8.63 3.86 -6.46
N GLU A 390 -8.05 4.00 -7.66
CA GLU A 390 -6.90 4.87 -7.93
C GLU A 390 -7.19 6.34 -7.54
N GLU A 391 -8.42 6.81 -7.71
CA GLU A 391 -8.83 8.16 -7.29
C GLU A 391 -8.76 8.38 -5.76
N LEU A 392 -8.65 7.32 -4.97
CA LEU A 392 -8.50 7.38 -3.52
C LEU A 392 -7.03 7.55 -3.12
N ILE A 393 -6.10 7.13 -3.99
CA ILE A 393 -4.66 7.20 -3.77
C ILE A 393 -4.15 8.64 -3.81
N ILE A 394 -4.74 9.51 -4.62
CA ILE A 394 -4.32 10.92 -4.79
C ILE A 394 -4.34 11.75 -3.49
N THR A 395 -4.98 11.24 -2.44
CA THR A 395 -5.09 11.89 -1.12
C THR A 395 -4.14 11.29 -0.07
N THR A 396 -3.37 10.26 -0.42
CA THR A 396 -2.42 9.58 0.46
C THR A 396 -1.15 10.40 0.66
N TRP A 397 -0.43 10.08 1.74
CA TRP A 397 0.84 10.72 2.11
C TRP A 397 1.85 10.71 0.96
N ASP A 398 1.93 9.61 0.22
CA ASP A 398 2.93 9.44 -0.84
C ASP A 398 2.71 10.44 -1.99
N MET A 399 1.46 10.84 -2.22
CA MET A 399 1.12 11.82 -3.26
C MET A 399 1.33 13.26 -2.79
N TYR A 400 0.78 13.66 -1.63
CA TYR A 400 0.79 15.07 -1.24
C TYR A 400 2.02 15.51 -0.44
N TYR A 401 2.74 14.57 0.20
CA TYR A 401 3.85 14.87 1.11
C TYR A 401 5.18 14.30 0.65
N GLU A 402 5.23 13.00 0.35
CA GLU A 402 6.51 12.32 0.09
C GLU A 402 7.15 12.87 -1.18
N LYS A 403 8.47 13.04 -1.27
CA LYS A 403 9.09 13.52 -2.52
C LYS A 403 9.32 12.34 -3.47
N TRP A 404 9.37 12.59 -4.77
CA TRP A 404 9.67 11.54 -5.75
C TRP A 404 11.18 11.32 -5.85
N GLY A 405 11.69 10.46 -4.97
CA GLY A 405 13.11 10.09 -4.87
C GLY A 405 13.37 8.60 -5.07
N PHE A 406 14.62 8.19 -4.86
CA PHE A 406 15.03 6.80 -4.99
C PHE A 406 14.14 5.85 -4.19
N MET A 407 13.75 6.22 -2.96
CA MET A 407 12.88 5.39 -2.14
C MET A 407 11.60 4.98 -2.89
N LEU A 408 10.81 5.94 -3.37
CA LEU A 408 9.55 5.64 -4.08
C LEU A 408 9.80 5.02 -5.46
N ILE A 409 10.79 5.51 -6.20
CA ILE A 409 11.09 5.03 -7.56
C ILE A 409 11.56 3.57 -7.53
N PHE A 410 12.57 3.27 -6.71
CA PHE A 410 13.10 1.93 -6.57
C PHE A 410 12.06 0.97 -6.02
N TRP A 411 11.28 1.40 -5.02
CA TRP A 411 10.26 0.56 -4.41
C TRP A 411 9.13 0.20 -5.39
N ASN A 412 8.68 1.14 -6.22
CA ASN A 412 7.62 0.88 -7.20
C ASN A 412 8.10 0.12 -8.43
N LEU A 413 9.35 0.33 -8.88
CA LEU A 413 9.90 -0.37 -10.05
C LEU A 413 10.44 -1.77 -9.74
N ALA A 414 11.09 -1.95 -8.59
CA ALA A 414 11.77 -3.19 -8.22
C ALA A 414 11.29 -3.76 -6.88
N GLY A 415 11.28 -2.94 -5.82
CA GLY A 415 11.06 -3.39 -4.45
C GLY A 415 9.79 -4.19 -4.25
N VAL A 416 8.62 -3.57 -4.41
CA VAL A 416 7.30 -4.21 -4.25
C VAL A 416 7.12 -5.39 -5.20
N PRO A 417 7.18 -5.23 -6.54
CA PRO A 417 6.83 -6.32 -7.44
C PRO A 417 7.73 -7.55 -7.27
N LEU A 418 9.03 -7.32 -7.03
CA LEU A 418 10.03 -8.39 -7.08
C LEU A 418 10.47 -8.89 -5.71
N SER A 419 10.05 -8.25 -4.61
CA SER A 419 10.23 -8.78 -3.25
C SER A 419 8.94 -9.39 -2.69
N TYR A 420 7.75 -8.98 -3.17
CA TYR A 420 6.49 -9.54 -2.67
C TYR A 420 6.11 -10.84 -3.40
N CYS A 421 6.66 -11.06 -4.59
CA CYS A 421 6.39 -12.25 -5.41
C CYS A 421 7.07 -13.54 -4.95
N HIS A 422 7.85 -13.53 -3.86
CA HIS A 422 8.58 -14.74 -3.43
C HIS A 422 7.69 -15.94 -3.14
N CYS A 423 6.41 -15.72 -2.79
CA CYS A 423 5.41 -16.78 -2.74
C CYS A 423 5.20 -17.44 -4.12
N THR A 424 4.96 -16.62 -5.15
CA THR A 424 4.83 -17.06 -6.55
C THR A 424 6.10 -17.77 -7.05
N ILE A 425 7.29 -17.20 -6.80
CA ILE A 425 8.56 -17.81 -7.21
C ILE A 425 8.78 -19.17 -6.54
N TYR A 426 8.42 -19.32 -5.26
CA TYR A 426 8.50 -20.61 -4.58
C TYR A 426 7.58 -21.65 -5.24
N LEU A 427 6.29 -21.32 -5.48
CA LEU A 427 5.35 -22.24 -6.13
C LEU A 427 5.75 -22.58 -7.57
N ALA A 428 6.40 -21.64 -8.27
CA ALA A 428 6.88 -21.85 -9.61
C ALA A 428 8.07 -22.83 -9.62
N ASN A 429 9.00 -22.71 -8.67
CA ASN A 429 10.25 -23.49 -8.65
C ASN A 429 10.12 -24.88 -8.01
N HIS A 430 8.96 -25.23 -7.46
CA HIS A 430 8.72 -26.53 -6.82
C HIS A 430 7.57 -27.28 -7.49
N HIS A 431 7.65 -28.60 -7.49
CA HIS A 431 6.57 -29.44 -7.98
C HIS A 431 5.31 -29.25 -7.11
N PRO A 432 4.09 -29.27 -7.67
CA PRO A 432 2.84 -29.08 -6.92
C PRO A 432 2.67 -29.98 -5.68
N ASP A 433 3.22 -31.19 -5.70
CA ASP A 433 3.14 -32.11 -4.56
C ASP A 433 3.93 -31.62 -3.32
N THR A 434 4.91 -30.73 -3.48
CA THR A 434 5.72 -30.21 -2.37
C THR A 434 4.93 -29.29 -1.43
N TYR A 435 3.96 -28.54 -1.96
CA TYR A 435 3.17 -27.56 -1.20
C TYR A 435 1.68 -27.88 -1.17
N ARG A 436 1.29 -29.10 -1.57
CA ARG A 436 -0.11 -29.48 -1.74
C ARG A 436 -0.88 -29.42 -0.42
N TRP A 437 -1.89 -28.56 -0.35
CA TRP A 437 -2.77 -28.44 0.79
C TRP A 437 -3.89 -29.49 0.78
N ASN A 438 -4.42 -29.78 1.97
CA ASN A 438 -5.71 -30.44 2.08
C ASN A 438 -6.78 -29.57 1.39
N ARG A 439 -7.54 -30.16 0.46
CA ARG A 439 -8.54 -29.46 -0.37
C ARG A 439 -9.58 -28.67 0.45
N GLY A 440 -10.01 -29.20 1.60
CA GLY A 440 -10.96 -28.52 2.49
C GLY A 440 -10.35 -27.31 3.18
N ILE A 441 -9.10 -27.42 3.63
CA ILE A 441 -8.37 -26.29 4.22
C ILE A 441 -8.11 -25.23 3.16
N LEU A 442 -7.70 -25.63 1.96
CA LEU A 442 -7.48 -24.72 0.83
C LEU A 442 -8.76 -23.94 0.49
N ALA A 443 -9.90 -24.62 0.37
CA ALA A 443 -11.19 -23.97 0.14
C ALA A 443 -11.56 -22.98 1.27
N ALA A 444 -11.25 -23.31 2.53
CA ALA A 444 -11.45 -22.40 3.65
C ALA A 444 -10.53 -21.16 3.57
N ILE A 445 -9.28 -21.31 3.11
CA ILE A 445 -8.35 -20.19 2.89
C ILE A 445 -8.87 -19.26 1.78
N PHE A 446 -9.39 -19.80 0.68
CA PHE A 446 -10.05 -19.00 -0.36
C PHE A 446 -11.24 -18.20 0.20
N ALA A 447 -12.14 -18.87 0.92
CA ALA A 447 -13.32 -18.23 1.52
C ALA A 447 -12.93 -17.13 2.52
N ALA A 448 -11.93 -17.39 3.37
CA ALA A 448 -11.39 -16.41 4.30
C ALA A 448 -10.78 -15.21 3.58
N TYR A 449 -10.04 -15.42 2.49
CA TYR A 449 -9.46 -14.34 1.70
C TYR A 449 -10.54 -13.45 1.08
N LEU A 450 -11.58 -14.04 0.49
CA LEU A 450 -12.70 -13.29 -0.08
C LEU A 450 -13.49 -12.50 0.99
N PHE A 451 -13.68 -13.08 2.17
CA PHE A 451 -14.28 -12.38 3.30
C PHE A 451 -13.44 -11.16 3.71
N TRP A 452 -12.14 -11.33 3.90
CA TRP A 452 -11.25 -10.23 4.27
C TRP A 452 -11.11 -9.19 3.16
N TYR A 453 -11.18 -9.59 1.89
CA TYR A 453 -11.28 -8.68 0.75
C TYR A 453 -12.54 -7.82 0.83
N TRP A 454 -13.70 -8.40 1.14
CA TRP A 454 -14.92 -7.65 1.36
C TRP A 454 -14.78 -6.64 2.51
N VAL A 455 -14.24 -7.08 3.67
CA VAL A 455 -13.99 -6.20 4.83
C VAL A 455 -13.09 -5.04 4.43
N TRP A 456 -11.97 -5.32 3.78
CA TRP A 456 -10.97 -4.33 3.41
C TRP A 456 -11.49 -3.31 2.39
N ASP A 457 -12.12 -3.79 1.32
CA ASP A 457 -12.62 -2.95 0.22
C ASP A 457 -13.78 -2.07 0.71
N SER A 458 -14.74 -2.65 1.44
CA SER A 458 -15.86 -1.89 2.00
C SER A 458 -15.41 -0.94 3.12
N CYS A 459 -14.47 -1.32 3.98
CA CYS A 459 -13.90 -0.43 5.01
C CYS A 459 -13.23 0.79 4.38
N ASN A 460 -12.33 0.60 3.42
CA ASN A 460 -11.68 1.73 2.77
C ASN A 460 -12.69 2.60 2.00
N SER A 461 -13.69 1.99 1.36
CA SER A 461 -14.74 2.72 0.68
C SER A 461 -15.58 3.56 1.65
N GLN A 462 -15.97 3.03 2.82
CA GLN A 462 -16.74 3.78 3.82
C GLN A 462 -16.01 5.05 4.27
N LYS A 463 -14.71 4.95 4.61
CA LYS A 463 -13.88 6.13 4.96
C LYS A 463 -13.83 7.14 3.83
N ASN A 464 -13.51 6.69 2.62
CA ASN A 464 -13.27 7.60 1.51
C ASN A 464 -14.56 8.23 1.01
N ARG A 465 -15.64 7.46 0.85
CA ARG A 465 -16.96 7.95 0.45
C ARG A 465 -17.55 8.87 1.51
N PHE A 466 -17.35 8.59 2.81
CA PHE A 466 -17.72 9.54 3.87
C PHE A 466 -17.09 10.91 3.66
N ARG A 467 -15.76 10.98 3.44
CA ARG A 467 -15.07 12.24 3.17
C ARG A 467 -15.47 12.91 1.86
N ALA A 468 -15.76 12.12 0.84
CA ALA A 468 -16.19 12.64 -0.44
C ALA A 468 -17.62 13.23 -0.35
N MET A 469 -18.52 12.58 0.39
CA MET A 469 -19.88 13.08 0.66
C MET A 469 -19.85 14.38 1.47
N GLU A 470 -19.02 14.47 2.52
CA GLU A 470 -18.87 15.72 3.30
C GLU A 470 -18.44 16.92 2.44
N LYS A 471 -17.72 16.65 1.35
CA LYS A 471 -17.22 17.68 0.43
C LYS A 471 -18.10 17.88 -0.81
N GLY A 472 -19.19 17.13 -0.96
CA GLY A 472 -20.00 17.13 -2.19
C GLY A 472 -19.26 16.62 -3.43
N LYS A 473 -18.21 15.82 -3.27
CA LYS A 473 -17.32 15.33 -4.35
C LYS A 473 -17.36 13.81 -4.51
N LEU A 474 -18.45 13.15 -4.10
CA LEU A 474 -18.59 11.70 -4.26
C LEU A 474 -18.71 11.33 -5.74
N VAL A 475 -17.74 10.56 -6.24
CA VAL A 475 -17.80 9.96 -7.58
C VAL A 475 -18.12 8.48 -7.42
N LEU A 476 -19.25 8.04 -7.98
CA LEU A 476 -19.62 6.63 -8.03
C LEU A 476 -19.23 6.06 -9.40
N ARG A 477 -18.53 4.93 -9.41
CA ARG A 477 -18.05 4.25 -10.61
C ARG A 477 -18.54 2.82 -10.62
N ASN A 478 -18.93 2.34 -11.79
CA ASN A 478 -19.26 0.94 -12.00
C ASN A 478 -17.97 0.15 -12.30
N THR A 479 -17.26 -0.26 -11.25
CA THR A 479 -16.03 -1.06 -11.36
C THR A 479 -16.20 -2.44 -10.74
N PHE A 480 -15.60 -3.47 -11.31
CA PHE A 480 -15.69 -4.84 -10.80
C PHE A 480 -14.58 -5.12 -9.78
N PRO A 481 -14.83 -5.87 -8.69
CA PRO A 481 -16.15 -6.11 -8.09
C PRO A 481 -16.61 -4.88 -7.27
N GLN A 482 -17.91 -4.57 -7.29
CA GLN A 482 -18.54 -3.70 -6.27
C GLN A 482 -19.04 -4.61 -5.15
N VAL A 483 -18.44 -4.51 -3.97
CA VAL A 483 -18.85 -5.30 -2.81
C VAL A 483 -19.95 -4.56 -2.03
N PRO A 484 -20.82 -5.25 -1.26
CA PRO A 484 -21.85 -4.58 -0.47
C PRO A 484 -21.26 -3.77 0.68
N TRP A 485 -22.06 -2.85 1.24
CA TRP A 485 -21.75 -2.08 2.45
C TRP A 485 -20.58 -1.07 2.32
N GLN A 486 -20.34 -0.57 1.11
CA GLN A 486 -19.31 0.43 0.83
C GLN A 486 -19.65 1.87 1.25
N THR A 487 -20.94 2.21 1.37
CA THR A 487 -21.40 3.55 1.76
C THR A 487 -22.30 3.45 2.97
N ILE A 488 -22.08 4.31 3.97
CA ILE A 488 -22.97 4.46 5.13
C ILE A 488 -23.78 5.74 4.93
N HIS A 489 -25.09 5.62 4.99
CA HIS A 489 -26.00 6.78 4.97
C HIS A 489 -26.26 7.24 6.40
N ASN A 490 -26.23 8.56 6.63
CA ASN A 490 -26.37 9.17 7.96
C ASN A 490 -25.42 8.56 9.03
N PRO A 491 -24.10 8.52 8.76
CA PRO A 491 -23.14 7.87 9.65
C PRO A 491 -23.03 8.61 10.99
N LYS A 492 -22.80 7.85 12.07
CA LYS A 492 -22.39 8.43 13.36
C LYS A 492 -21.00 9.05 13.26
N THR A 493 -20.86 10.27 13.77
CA THR A 493 -19.60 11.02 13.76
C THR A 493 -19.31 11.69 15.10
N ILE A 494 -18.07 12.12 15.28
CA ILE A 494 -17.65 13.07 16.32
C ILE A 494 -17.17 14.33 15.61
N SER A 495 -17.69 15.49 15.99
CA SER A 495 -17.26 16.78 15.44
C SER A 495 -16.15 17.39 16.29
N SER A 496 -15.13 17.95 15.64
CA SER A 496 -14.09 18.76 16.27
C SER A 496 -13.85 20.04 15.45
N PRO A 497 -13.22 21.08 16.02
CA PRO A 497 -12.83 22.28 15.27
C PRO A 497 -11.92 22.00 14.06
N GLN A 498 -11.20 20.87 14.06
CA GLN A 498 -10.26 20.44 13.02
C GLN A 498 -10.88 19.47 12.00
N GLY A 499 -12.18 19.16 12.15
CA GLY A 499 -12.95 18.30 11.26
C GLY A 499 -13.74 17.22 12.00
N THR A 500 -14.36 16.33 11.25
CA THR A 500 -15.19 15.24 11.79
C THR A 500 -14.42 13.92 11.85
N ILE A 501 -14.83 13.01 12.72
CA ILE A 501 -14.30 11.64 12.84
C ILE A 501 -15.46 10.67 12.61
N LEU A 502 -15.27 9.70 11.69
CA LEU A 502 -16.24 8.63 11.44
C LEU A 502 -16.15 7.59 12.57
N VAL A 503 -17.29 7.32 13.22
CA VAL A 503 -17.39 6.34 14.33
C VAL A 503 -18.47 5.29 14.07
N ASP A 504 -18.70 4.99 12.80
CA ASP A 504 -19.74 4.07 12.32
C ASP A 504 -19.17 3.02 11.35
N GLY A 505 -19.97 2.01 11.04
CA GLY A 505 -19.59 0.88 10.19
C GLY A 505 -18.32 0.20 10.68
N TRP A 506 -17.38 -0.06 9.76
CA TRP A 506 -16.11 -0.71 10.10
C TRP A 506 -15.26 0.08 11.09
N TYR A 507 -15.28 1.42 10.99
CA TYR A 507 -14.57 2.31 11.92
C TYR A 507 -15.27 2.46 13.28
N GLY A 508 -16.54 2.05 13.38
CA GLY A 508 -17.23 1.88 14.67
C GLY A 508 -16.87 0.59 15.40
N LEU A 509 -16.32 -0.42 14.70
CA LEU A 509 -15.93 -1.71 15.28
C LEU A 509 -14.48 -1.74 15.75
N ALA A 510 -13.55 -1.26 14.92
CA ALA A 510 -12.14 -1.09 15.28
C ALA A 510 -11.50 0.02 14.44
N ARG A 511 -10.57 0.76 15.05
CA ARG A 511 -10.01 1.99 14.46
C ARG A 511 -9.16 1.74 13.20
N LYS A 512 -8.60 0.53 13.07
CA LYS A 512 -7.68 0.08 12.01
C LYS A 512 -8.00 -1.33 11.48
N ILE A 513 -9.28 -1.72 11.41
CA ILE A 513 -9.67 -3.05 10.90
C ILE A 513 -9.17 -3.37 9.49
N HIS A 514 -9.06 -2.36 8.62
CA HIS A 514 -8.46 -2.50 7.29
C HIS A 514 -6.99 -2.97 7.35
N TYR A 515 -6.24 -2.60 8.39
CA TYR A 515 -4.87 -3.09 8.58
C TYR A 515 -4.83 -4.56 9.01
N THR A 516 -5.85 -5.05 9.73
CA THR A 516 -6.00 -6.49 10.00
C THR A 516 -6.23 -7.26 8.71
N ALA A 517 -7.08 -6.73 7.83
CA ALA A 517 -7.34 -7.36 6.54
C ALA A 517 -6.09 -7.35 5.64
N ASP A 518 -5.35 -6.24 5.60
CA ASP A 518 -4.07 -6.16 4.89
C ASP A 518 -3.05 -7.18 5.43
N ALA A 519 -2.93 -7.29 6.76
CA ALA A 519 -2.05 -8.27 7.38
C ALA A 519 -2.47 -9.71 7.04
N TRP A 520 -3.77 -10.00 7.01
CA TRP A 520 -4.29 -11.29 6.57
C TRP A 520 -3.90 -11.59 5.12
N PHE A 521 -4.03 -10.63 4.20
CA PHE A 521 -3.59 -10.84 2.82
C PHE A 521 -2.12 -11.21 2.77
N ALA A 522 -1.26 -10.43 3.41
CA ALA A 522 0.17 -10.69 3.44
C ALA A 522 0.47 -12.08 4.01
N ILE A 523 -0.03 -12.39 5.21
CA ILE A 523 0.16 -13.69 5.86
C ILE A 523 -0.33 -14.85 4.98
N SER A 524 -1.49 -14.71 4.34
CA SER A 524 -2.04 -15.77 3.50
C SER A 524 -1.19 -16.08 2.26
N TRP A 525 -0.49 -15.08 1.69
CA TRP A 525 0.44 -15.27 0.57
C TRP A 525 1.67 -16.06 0.99
N GLY A 526 2.16 -15.86 2.21
CA GLY A 526 3.21 -16.72 2.78
C GLY A 526 2.67 -18.12 3.11
N LEU A 527 1.54 -18.16 3.81
CA LEU A 527 0.94 -19.40 4.32
C LEU A 527 0.66 -20.41 3.23
N ILE A 528 0.15 -19.99 2.06
CA ILE A 528 -0.18 -20.91 0.97
C ILE A 528 1.03 -21.72 0.47
N THR A 529 2.25 -21.22 0.70
CA THR A 529 3.50 -21.90 0.34
C THR A 529 4.02 -22.87 1.39
N GLY A 530 3.40 -22.92 2.58
CA GLY A 530 3.89 -23.67 3.72
C GLY A 530 5.07 -22.99 4.42
N PHE A 531 5.91 -23.79 5.10
CA PHE A 531 6.98 -23.29 5.98
C PHE A 531 8.38 -23.80 5.59
N GLU A 532 8.51 -24.44 4.43
CA GLU A 532 9.80 -24.97 4.02
C GLU A 532 10.78 -23.86 3.60
N SER A 533 10.30 -22.78 2.99
CA SER A 533 11.15 -21.65 2.60
C SER A 533 10.90 -20.43 3.48
N PRO A 534 11.95 -19.71 3.95
CA PRO A 534 11.77 -18.44 4.62
C PRO A 534 11.38 -17.29 3.68
N PHE A 535 11.64 -17.38 2.37
CA PHE A 535 11.48 -16.23 1.45
C PHE A 535 10.01 -15.82 1.23
N PRO A 536 9.04 -16.75 1.07
CA PRO A 536 7.62 -16.38 1.04
C PRO A 536 7.16 -15.63 2.29
N TRP A 537 7.85 -15.81 3.43
CA TRP A 537 7.53 -15.15 4.70
C TRP A 537 8.17 -13.76 4.87
N PHE A 538 9.08 -13.36 3.97
CA PHE A 538 9.69 -12.03 4.01
C PHE A 538 8.65 -10.93 3.91
N TYR A 539 7.77 -10.97 2.91
CA TYR A 539 6.71 -9.97 2.73
C TYR A 539 5.74 -9.94 3.93
N PRO A 540 5.16 -11.05 4.42
CA PRO A 540 4.34 -11.06 5.62
C PRO A 540 4.99 -10.38 6.82
N VAL A 541 6.25 -10.72 7.13
CA VAL A 541 6.96 -10.17 8.29
C VAL A 541 7.23 -8.68 8.08
N PHE A 542 7.78 -8.30 6.93
CA PHE A 542 8.04 -6.92 6.58
C PHE A 542 6.76 -6.07 6.67
N PHE A 543 5.68 -6.55 6.07
CA PHE A 543 4.39 -5.86 6.02
C PHE A 543 3.78 -5.70 7.41
N CYS A 544 3.78 -6.74 8.24
CA CYS A 544 3.25 -6.66 9.61
C CYS A 544 4.02 -5.66 10.47
N CYS A 545 5.34 -5.62 10.36
CA CYS A 545 6.16 -4.61 11.04
C CYS A 545 5.84 -3.20 10.54
N MET A 546 5.78 -3.03 9.21
CA MET A 546 5.48 -1.73 8.58
C MET A 546 4.10 -1.22 8.97
N ILE A 547 3.06 -2.08 8.92
CA ILE A 547 1.69 -1.66 9.20
C ILE A 547 1.48 -1.34 10.69
N ALA A 548 2.15 -2.05 11.60
CA ALA A 548 2.16 -1.74 13.02
C ALA A 548 2.81 -0.37 13.29
N HIS A 549 3.97 -0.11 12.69
CA HIS A 549 4.63 1.20 12.76
C HIS A 549 3.75 2.31 12.15
N ARG A 550 3.11 2.05 11.01
CA ARG A 550 2.16 2.96 10.35
C ARG A 550 0.96 3.28 11.24
N ALA A 551 0.41 2.29 11.93
CA ALA A 551 -0.69 2.47 12.86
C ALA A 551 -0.29 3.38 14.04
N ALA A 552 0.86 3.11 14.66
CA ALA A 552 1.36 3.92 15.77
C ALA A 552 1.54 5.39 15.37
N ARG A 553 2.22 5.65 14.24
CA ARG A 553 2.43 7.01 13.72
C ARG A 553 1.11 7.75 13.45
N ASP A 554 0.15 7.07 12.83
CA ASP A 554 -1.14 7.67 12.51
C ASP A 554 -1.96 8.00 13.78
N ILE A 555 -1.94 7.12 14.78
CA ILE A 555 -2.60 7.37 16.08
C ILE A 555 -1.99 8.59 16.77
N SER A 556 -0.65 8.67 16.85
CA SER A 556 0.03 9.82 17.47
C SER A 556 -0.34 11.13 16.76
N ARG A 557 -0.39 11.12 15.42
CA ARG A 557 -0.82 12.29 14.64
C ARG A 557 -2.28 12.65 14.88
N CYS A 558 -3.17 11.66 14.95
CA CYS A 558 -4.59 11.90 15.19
C CYS A 558 -4.87 12.42 16.61
N ARG A 559 -4.17 11.90 17.62
CA ARG A 559 -4.21 12.43 19.00
C ARG A 559 -3.81 13.89 19.05
N ARG A 560 -2.69 14.25 18.41
CA ARG A 560 -2.22 15.64 18.32
C ARG A 560 -3.20 16.55 17.57
N LYS A 561 -3.79 16.06 16.47
CA LYS A 561 -4.68 16.86 15.62
C LYS A 561 -6.06 17.11 16.26
N TYR A 562 -6.67 16.08 16.82
CA TYR A 562 -8.07 16.12 17.25
C TYR A 562 -8.27 16.24 18.77
N GLY A 563 -7.21 16.07 19.57
CA GLY A 563 -7.26 16.24 21.03
C GLY A 563 -8.38 15.43 21.69
N ASP A 564 -9.25 16.12 22.45
CA ASP A 564 -10.36 15.50 23.19
C ASP A 564 -11.35 14.73 22.29
N ALA A 565 -11.56 15.18 21.05
CA ALA A 565 -12.40 14.45 20.11
C ALA A 565 -11.81 13.08 19.74
N TRP A 566 -10.47 12.96 19.72
CA TRP A 566 -9.82 11.66 19.56
C TRP A 566 -10.00 10.80 20.81
N LEU A 567 -9.84 11.36 22.01
CA LEU A 567 -10.05 10.62 23.27
C LEU A 567 -11.47 10.04 23.35
N GLU A 568 -12.48 10.80 22.95
CA GLU A 568 -13.86 10.30 22.85
C GLU A 568 -13.99 9.19 21.79
N TYR A 569 -13.27 9.29 20.67
CA TYR A 569 -13.23 8.21 19.68
C TYR A 569 -12.61 6.92 20.25
N GLU A 570 -11.50 7.03 21.00
CA GLU A 570 -10.89 5.86 21.66
C GLU A 570 -11.83 5.26 22.71
N ARG A 571 -12.64 6.07 23.40
CA ARG A 571 -13.65 5.58 24.34
C ARG A 571 -14.79 4.83 23.66
N ARG A 572 -15.27 5.33 22.51
CA ARG A 572 -16.36 4.68 21.74
C ARG A 572 -15.90 3.44 20.98
N VAL A 573 -14.67 3.46 20.47
CA VAL A 573 -14.08 2.40 19.64
C VAL A 573 -12.75 1.98 20.27
N PRO A 574 -12.79 1.19 21.37
CA PRO A 574 -11.59 0.86 22.14
C PRO A 574 -10.60 0.00 21.34
N TYR A 575 -11.11 -0.89 20.47
CA TYR A 575 -10.30 -1.83 19.69
C TYR A 575 -9.54 -1.13 18.57
N LEU A 576 -8.27 -1.49 18.41
CA LEU A 576 -7.41 -0.94 17.40
C LEU A 576 -7.49 -1.74 16.10
N PHE A 577 -7.28 -3.04 16.14
CA PHE A 577 -7.17 -3.92 14.97
C PHE A 577 -8.34 -4.89 14.89
N ILE A 578 -8.55 -5.69 15.94
CA ILE A 578 -9.50 -6.80 15.95
C ILE A 578 -10.61 -6.47 16.96
N PRO A 579 -11.87 -6.32 16.50
CA PRO A 579 -12.99 -6.06 17.39
C PRO A 579 -13.06 -7.10 18.52
N TYR A 580 -13.29 -6.64 19.73
CA TYR A 580 -13.37 -7.47 20.94
C TYR A 580 -12.08 -8.16 21.38
N VAL A 581 -10.93 -7.84 20.77
CA VAL A 581 -9.62 -8.43 21.11
C VAL A 581 -8.53 -7.37 21.35
N ILE A 582 -8.17 -6.60 20.32
CA ILE A 582 -7.02 -5.66 20.37
C ILE A 582 -7.25 -4.41 19.54
#